data_AF-A0A3D1ZPG5-F1
#
_entry.id   AF-A0A3D1ZPG5-F1
#
_cell.length_a   1.000
_cell.length_b   1.000
_cell.length_c   1.000
_cell.angle_alpha   90.00
_cell.angle_beta   90.00
_cell.angle_gamma   90.00
#
_symmetry.space_group_name_H-M   'P 1'
#
loop_
_entity.id
_entity.type
_entity.pdbx_description
1 polymer ?
#
loop_
_entity_poly.entity_id
_entity_poly.type
_entity_poly.pdbx_seq_one_letter_code
_entity_poly.pdbx_strand_id
1 'polypeptide(L)'
;NGPSIEIRFRGTTERGTSFIDGVLFRMGDKTDDGRHYYATSASDAVINAVLKLDAKWTEMMYSLLEDTPYGDISGSVLGTNTKPTG
;
A
#
# COMPACT_ATOMS: atom_id res chain seq x y z
N ASN A 1 -16.13 -2.45 5.85
CA ASN A 1 -14.93 -1.95 5.14
C ASN A 1 -13.86 -1.66 6.17
N GLY A 2 -12.79 -2.44 6.17
CA GLY A 2 -11.63 -2.29 7.08
C GLY A 2 -10.34 -2.18 6.27
N PRO A 3 -9.19 -1.93 6.92
CA PRO A 3 -7.93 -1.80 6.24
C PRO A 3 -7.55 -3.08 5.47
N SER A 4 -6.78 -2.92 4.40
CA SER A 4 -6.37 -4.02 3.52
C SER A 4 -4.96 -3.77 3.01
N ILE A 5 -4.25 -4.86 2.69
CA ILE A 5 -2.93 -4.83 2.06
C ILE A 5 -3.05 -5.48 0.69
N GLU A 6 -2.60 -4.78 -0.35
CA GLU A 6 -2.49 -5.36 -1.69
C GLU A 6 -1.01 -5.62 -1.99
N ILE A 7 -0.67 -6.88 -2.30
CA ILE A 7 0.65 -7.25 -2.80
C ILE A 7 0.55 -7.30 -4.32
N ARG A 8 1.25 -6.39 -5.01
CA ARG A 8 1.25 -6.33 -6.48
C ARG A 8 2.53 -6.92 -7.04
N PHE A 9 2.41 -7.68 -8.12
CA PHE A 9 3.52 -8.32 -8.79
C PHE A 9 3.38 -8.20 -10.31
N ARG A 10 4.53 -8.21 -10.99
CA ARG A 10 4.60 -8.19 -12.45
C ARG A 10 4.68 -9.63 -12.97
N GLY A 11 3.79 -9.97 -13.90
CA GLY A 11 3.79 -11.24 -14.61
C GLY A 11 4.04 -11.04 -16.11
N THR A 12 4.35 -12.14 -16.79
CA THR A 12 4.42 -12.22 -18.25
C THR A 12 3.70 -13.48 -18.69
N THR A 13 2.78 -13.36 -19.64
CA THR A 13 2.08 -14.50 -20.24
C THR A 13 3.04 -15.36 -21.08
N GLU A 14 2.66 -16.60 -21.38
CA GLU A 14 3.42 -17.48 -22.29
C GLU A 14 3.66 -16.86 -23.68
N ARG A 15 2.76 -15.95 -24.11
CA ARG A 15 2.85 -15.21 -25.38
C ARG A 15 3.69 -13.93 -25.29
N GLY A 16 4.31 -13.65 -24.14
CA GLY A 16 5.21 -12.51 -23.94
C GLY A 16 4.55 -11.19 -23.51
N THR A 17 3.23 -11.16 -23.32
CA THR A 17 2.54 -9.95 -22.81
C THR A 17 2.81 -9.76 -21.32
N SER A 18 3.36 -8.62 -20.92
CA SER A 18 3.53 -8.24 -19.51
C SER A 18 2.24 -7.68 -18.92
N PHE A 19 2.00 -7.97 -17.64
CA PHE A 19 0.86 -7.45 -16.88
C PHE A 19 1.24 -7.19 -15.42
N ILE A 20 0.44 -6.38 -14.73
CA ILE A 20 0.52 -6.20 -13.28
C ILE A 20 -0.70 -6.87 -12.68
N ASP A 21 -0.46 -7.77 -11.75
CA ASP A 21 -1.48 -8.48 -10.98
C ASP A 21 -1.29 -8.21 -9.49
N GLY A 22 -2.23 -8.65 -8.66
CA GLY A 22 -2.15 -8.44 -7.23
C GLY A 22 -3.07 -9.36 -6.43
N VAL A 23 -2.69 -9.57 -5.17
CA VAL A 23 -3.51 -10.28 -4.20
C VAL A 23 -3.86 -9.31 -3.08
N LEU A 24 -5.16 -9.13 -2.87
CA LEU A 24 -5.70 -8.32 -1.79
C LEU A 24 -5.87 -9.17 -0.53
N PHE A 25 -5.40 -8.66 0.60
CA PHE A 25 -5.57 -9.24 1.92
C PHE A 25 -6.40 -8.30 2.79
N ARG A 26 -7.47 -8.82 3.38
CA ARG A 26 -8.26 -8.09 4.38
C ARG A 26 -7.63 -8.27 5.75
N MET A 27 -7.40 -7.16 6.44
CA MET A 27 -6.90 -7.15 7.81
C MET A 27 -8.01 -7.60 8.77
N GLY A 28 -7.66 -8.49 9.69
CA GLY A 28 -8.48 -8.84 10.84
C GLY A 28 -8.05 -8.08 12.10
N ASP A 29 -8.51 -8.57 13.24
CA ASP A 29 -8.25 -7.93 14.53
C ASP A 29 -6.80 -8.12 14.99
N LYS A 30 -6.38 -7.21 15.88
CA LYS A 30 -5.10 -7.31 16.59
C LYS A 30 -5.14 -8.54 17.49
N THR A 31 -4.04 -9.27 17.58
CA THR A 31 -3.92 -10.41 18.50
C THR A 31 -4.09 -9.97 19.95
N ASP A 32 -4.58 -10.86 20.82
CA ASP A 32 -4.83 -10.56 22.24
C ASP A 32 -3.59 -10.06 22.99
N ASP A 33 -2.40 -10.50 22.57
CA ASP A 33 -1.13 -10.05 23.12
C ASP A 33 -0.68 -8.67 22.58
N GLY A 34 -1.43 -8.07 21.66
CA GLY A 34 -1.18 -6.77 21.07
C GLY A 34 0.03 -6.70 20.15
N ARG A 35 0.62 -7.84 19.75
CA ARG A 35 1.89 -7.84 19.00
C ARG A 35 1.71 -7.93 17.49
N HIS A 36 0.59 -8.45 17.00
CA HIS A 36 0.41 -8.70 15.58
C HIS A 36 -1.00 -8.39 15.11
N TYR A 37 -1.16 -8.27 13.79
CA TYR A 37 -2.42 -8.40 13.08
C TYR A 37 -2.35 -9.63 12.17
N TYR A 38 -3.49 -10.29 11.95
CA TYR A 38 -3.62 -11.30 10.90
C TYR A 38 -4.38 -10.74 9.72
N ALA A 39 -4.00 -11.15 8.50
CA ALA A 39 -4.73 -10.80 7.29
C ALA A 39 -4.95 -12.04 6.42
N THR A 40 -6.12 -12.13 5.81
CA THR A 40 -6.50 -13.27 4.95
C THR A 40 -6.78 -12.80 3.54
N SER A 41 -6.51 -13.66 2.55
CA SER A 41 -6.85 -13.36 1.15
C SER A 41 -8.32 -12.97 1.04
N ALA A 42 -8.56 -11.86 0.33
CA ALA A 42 -9.88 -11.39 -0.08
C ALA A 42 -10.29 -11.95 -1.45
N SER A 43 -9.38 -12.65 -2.12
CA SER A 43 -9.54 -13.23 -3.45
C SER A 43 -9.72 -14.74 -3.36
N ASP A 44 -10.72 -15.25 -4.09
CA ASP A 44 -10.96 -16.69 -4.25
C ASP A 44 -9.84 -17.39 -5.06
N ALA A 45 -9.01 -16.61 -5.77
CA ALA A 45 -7.89 -17.13 -6.55
C ALA A 45 -6.73 -17.63 -5.66
N VAL A 46 -6.64 -17.13 -4.42
CA VAL A 46 -5.60 -17.54 -3.46
C VAL A 46 -6.27 -18.08 -2.20
N ILE A 47 -6.41 -19.40 -2.16
CA ILE A 47 -7.05 -20.11 -1.06
C ILE A 47 -6.01 -20.34 0.07
N ASN A 48 -6.40 -20.05 1.31
CA ASN A 48 -5.61 -20.29 2.54
C ASN A 48 -4.32 -19.47 2.73
N ALA A 49 -4.12 -18.36 2.01
CA ALA A 49 -3.01 -17.45 2.32
C ALA A 49 -3.35 -16.57 3.54
N VAL A 50 -2.46 -16.60 4.55
CA VAL A 50 -2.55 -15.81 5.78
C VAL A 50 -1.24 -15.04 5.98
N LEU A 51 -1.35 -13.75 6.25
CA LEU A 51 -0.23 -12.91 6.67
C LEU A 51 -0.27 -12.68 8.17
N LYS A 52 0.90 -12.71 8.81
CA LYS A 52 1.10 -12.27 10.19
C LYS A 52 1.97 -11.01 10.16
N LEU A 53 1.41 -9.90 10.60
CA LEU A 53 2.01 -8.58 10.46
C LEU A 53 2.36 -8.02 11.82
N ASP A 54 3.55 -7.44 11.95
CA ASP A 54 3.95 -6.76 13.19
C ASP A 54 3.04 -5.56 13.46
N ALA A 55 2.56 -5.45 14.69
CA ALA A 55 1.61 -4.40 15.07
C ALA A 55 2.20 -3.00 14.94
N LYS A 56 3.46 -2.80 15.36
CA LYS A 56 4.11 -1.49 15.35
C LYS A 56 4.30 -1.00 13.93
N TRP A 57 4.73 -1.88 13.02
CA TRP A 57 4.84 -1.54 11.61
C TRP A 57 3.47 -1.21 11.00
N THR A 58 2.46 -2.04 11.28
CA THR A 58 1.12 -1.86 10.73
C THR A 58 0.49 -0.52 11.16
N GLU A 59 0.60 -0.19 12.45
CA GLU A 59 0.06 1.04 13.00
C GLU A 59 0.80 2.29 12.49
N MET A 60 2.12 2.21 12.33
CA MET A 60 2.88 3.26 11.66
C MET A 60 2.37 3.48 10.23
N MET A 61 2.07 2.42 9.48
CA MET A 61 1.53 2.56 8.12
C MET A 61 0.13 3.18 8.11
N TYR A 62 -0.74 2.82 9.05
CA TYR A 62 -2.05 3.48 9.19
C TYR A 62 -1.91 4.96 9.52
N SER A 63 -1.01 5.30 10.43
CA SER A 63 -0.72 6.69 10.77
C SER A 63 -0.23 7.49 9.56
N LEU A 64 0.59 6.91 8.67
CA LEU A 64 1.04 7.57 7.45
C LEU A 64 -0.08 7.78 6.42
N LEU A 65 -1.09 6.90 6.41
CA LEU A 65 -2.25 7.06 5.53
C LEU A 65 -3.20 8.15 6.05
N GLU A 66 -3.33 8.28 7.37
CA GLU A 66 -4.17 9.29 8.02
C GLU A 66 -3.51 10.67 8.00
N ASP A 67 -2.20 10.73 8.27
CA ASP A 67 -1.39 11.93 8.28
C ASP A 67 -0.19 11.73 7.34
N THR A 68 -0.47 11.85 6.04
CA THR A 68 0.58 11.76 5.03
C THR A 68 1.51 12.97 5.18
N PRO A 69 2.80 12.77 5.51
CA PRO A 69 3.74 13.87 5.62
C PRO A 69 4.00 14.40 4.21
N TYR A 70 3.20 15.37 3.76
CA TYR A 70 3.56 16.17 2.61
C TYR A 70 4.80 16.95 3.03
N GLY A 71 5.94 16.63 2.39
CA GLY A 71 7.17 17.36 2.58
C GLY A 71 6.89 18.85 2.46
N ASP A 72 7.35 19.61 3.45
CA ASP A 72 7.17 21.04 3.54
C ASP A 72 7.60 21.70 2.20
N ILE A 73 6.63 22.12 1.38
CA ILE A 73 6.90 22.74 0.07
C ILE A 73 7.35 24.20 0.25
N SER A 74 7.78 24.60 1.45
CA SER A 74 8.33 25.92 1.71
C SER A 74 9.78 26.10 1.21
N GLY A 75 10.43 25.04 0.71
CA GLY A 75 11.81 25.09 0.19
C GLY A 75 11.97 25.09 -1.33
N SER A 76 10.95 24.71 -2.11
CA SER A 76 11.07 24.66 -3.57
C SER A 76 10.49 25.93 -4.20
N VAL A 77 11.35 26.94 -4.40
CA VAL A 77 11.08 28.05 -5.32
C VAL A 77 10.88 27.43 -6.71
N LEU A 78 9.63 27.18 -7.08
CA LEU A 78 9.25 26.86 -8.45
C LEU A 78 9.58 28.09 -9.30
N GLY A 79 10.53 27.93 -10.21
CA GLY A 79 10.98 28.96 -11.13
C GLY A 79 9.79 29.65 -11.77
N THR A 80 9.79 30.99 -11.70
CA THR A 80 8.78 31.81 -12.35
C THR A 80 8.86 31.58 -13.85
N ASN A 81 7.82 30.94 -14.38
CA ASN A 81 7.61 30.77 -15.81
C ASN A 81 7.27 32.16 -16.39
N THR A 82 8.27 32.92 -16.82
CA THR A 82 8.04 34.14 -17.60
C THR A 82 7.74 33.77 -19.04
N LYS A 83 6.46 33.94 -19.41
CA LYS A 83 5.97 33.91 -20.79
C LYS A 83 6.79 34.89 -21.67
N PRO A 84 7.21 34.53 -22.89
CA PRO A 84 7.84 35.49 -23.79
C PRO A 84 6.80 36.51 -24.26
N THR A 85 7.12 37.80 -24.07
CA THR A 85 6.45 38.91 -24.74
C THR A 85 7.38 39.42 -25.84
N GLY A 86 6.94 39.35 -27.10
CA GLY A 86 7.64 39.91 -28.26
C GLY A 86 7.69 38.96 -29.43
#